data_AF-A0A6P2VM47-F1
#
_entry.id   AF-A0A6P2VM47-F1
#
_cell.length_a   1.000
_cell.length_b   1.000
_cell.length_c   1.000
_cell.angle_alpha   90.00
_cell.angle_beta   90.00
_cell.angle_gamma   90.00
#
_symmetry.space_group_name_H-M   'P 1'
#
loop_
_entity.id
_entity.type
_entity.pdbx_description
1 polymer ?
#
loop_
_entity_poly.entity_id
_entity_poly.type
_entity_poly.pdbx_seq_one_letter_code
_entity_poly.pdbx_strand_id
1 'polypeptide(L)'
;MTSAERDAFALMRAVDRGFRPRLETIPVFGDSALRTLSTPVLAIVGGRDAMLDSRETRDRLTRLVPHAQVLFLPDQFHFIRGQRDTVLAFLMSTEPTRMHHRIVQAAGHRVLVRDPAADPVQRESDALGLVALAHEHEANWVAVPADALHDDFYRLESGLAGAVLQKLVNYGVRLGVVGDIDRWLARSEALRALVRESNRGTSVWFVASEADLLRKLGA
;
A
#
# COMPACT_ATOMS: atom_id res chain seq x y z
N MET A 1 17.47 2.45 -46.79
CA MET A 1 17.09 2.64 -45.37
C MET A 1 16.76 4.10 -45.16
N THR A 2 15.53 4.40 -44.75
CA THR A 2 15.01 5.75 -44.55
C THR A 2 15.59 6.40 -43.29
N SER A 3 15.40 7.71 -43.10
CA SER A 3 15.85 8.40 -41.88
C SER A 3 15.16 7.83 -40.63
N ALA A 4 13.84 7.61 -40.71
CA ALA A 4 13.07 7.04 -39.61
C ALA A 4 13.54 5.62 -39.23
N GLU A 5 13.92 4.80 -40.20
CA GLU A 5 14.49 3.47 -39.94
C GLU A 5 15.85 3.55 -39.24
N ARG A 6 16.70 4.53 -39.59
CA ARG A 6 17.98 4.76 -38.90
C ARG A 6 17.79 5.21 -37.46
N ASP A 7 16.84 6.11 -37.23
CA ASP A 7 16.56 6.64 -35.89
C ASP A 7 15.97 5.56 -34.98
N ALA A 8 15.05 4.74 -35.50
CA ALA A 8 14.52 3.59 -34.77
C ALA A 8 15.62 2.58 -34.42
N PHE A 9 16.55 2.31 -35.34
CA PHE A 9 17.67 1.41 -35.09
C PHE A 9 18.66 1.99 -34.06
N ALA A 10 18.90 3.30 -34.10
CA ALA A 10 19.72 4.00 -33.12
C ALA A 10 19.10 3.93 -31.72
N LEU A 11 17.79 4.13 -31.61
CA LEU A 11 17.03 3.97 -30.36
C LEU A 11 17.12 2.54 -29.83
N MET A 12 16.89 1.53 -30.67
CA MET A 12 16.95 0.13 -30.26
C MET A 12 18.34 -0.25 -29.73
N ARG A 13 19.42 0.23 -30.38
CA ARG A 13 20.80 0.04 -29.89
C ARG A 13 21.12 0.81 -28.61
N ALA A 14 20.45 1.93 -28.34
CA ALA A 14 20.61 2.67 -27.10
C ALA A 14 19.92 1.95 -25.94
N VAL A 15 18.69 1.45 -26.18
CA VAL A 15 17.96 0.62 -25.22
C VAL A 15 18.75 -0.64 -24.88
N ASP A 16 19.23 -1.38 -25.87
CA ASP A 16 20.00 -2.61 -25.65
C ASP A 16 21.29 -2.37 -24.84
N ARG A 17 22.04 -1.30 -25.15
CA ARG A 17 23.24 -0.92 -24.38
C ARG A 17 22.95 -0.53 -22.93
N GLY A 18 21.80 0.07 -22.67
CA GLY A 18 21.38 0.48 -21.33
C GLY A 18 20.64 -0.62 -20.57
N PHE A 19 20.16 -1.65 -21.26
CA PHE A 19 19.37 -2.71 -20.68
C PHE A 19 20.26 -3.64 -19.85
N ARG A 20 20.00 -3.67 -18.54
CA ARG A 20 20.61 -4.64 -17.62
C ARG A 20 19.62 -5.78 -17.42
N PRO A 21 19.73 -6.91 -18.17
CA PRO A 21 18.82 -8.03 -18.00
C PRO A 21 18.95 -8.58 -16.57
N ARG A 22 17.81 -8.77 -15.90
CA ARG A 22 17.77 -9.58 -14.67
C ARG A 22 17.87 -11.04 -15.08
N LEU A 23 19.07 -11.61 -14.92
CA LEU A 23 19.38 -13.01 -15.20
C LEU A 23 19.16 -13.93 -13.98
N GLU A 24 18.71 -13.37 -12.86
CA GLU A 24 18.38 -14.11 -11.66
C GLU A 24 17.21 -15.07 -11.95
N THR A 25 17.29 -16.28 -11.40
CA THR A 25 16.17 -17.22 -11.45
C THR A 25 14.97 -16.60 -10.75
N ILE A 26 13.82 -16.58 -11.43
CA ILE A 26 12.58 -16.13 -10.82
C ILE A 26 12.34 -16.99 -9.56
N PRO A 27 12.26 -16.38 -8.36
CA PRO A 27 12.12 -17.14 -7.13
C PRO A 27 10.78 -17.90 -7.13
N VAL A 28 10.85 -19.20 -6.87
CA VAL A 28 9.65 -20.04 -6.71
C VAL A 28 9.25 -20.03 -5.24
N PHE A 29 8.06 -19.51 -4.95
CA PHE A 29 7.50 -19.52 -3.59
C PHE A 29 7.16 -20.94 -3.16
N GLY A 30 7.54 -21.31 -1.94
CA GLY A 30 7.18 -22.61 -1.35
C GLY A 30 5.71 -22.67 -0.90
N ASP A 31 5.21 -23.89 -0.66
CA ASP A 31 3.81 -24.10 -0.27
C ASP A 31 3.45 -23.43 1.06
N SER A 32 4.39 -23.34 2.01
CA SER A 32 4.19 -22.61 3.26
C SER A 32 3.95 -21.12 3.02
N ALA A 33 4.70 -20.50 2.11
CA ALA A 33 4.54 -19.10 1.74
C ALA A 33 3.23 -18.86 0.98
N LEU A 34 2.79 -19.78 0.11
CA LEU A 34 1.50 -19.64 -0.55
C LEU A 34 0.34 -19.66 0.44
N ARG A 35 0.41 -20.49 1.49
CA ARG A 35 -0.63 -20.58 2.52
C ARG A 35 -0.77 -19.32 3.38
N THR A 36 0.23 -18.42 3.41
CA THR A 36 0.14 -17.17 4.18
C THR A 36 -0.59 -16.05 3.43
N LEU A 37 -0.88 -16.25 2.14
CA LEU A 37 -1.69 -15.31 1.36
C LEU A 37 -3.10 -15.25 1.94
N SER A 38 -3.44 -14.09 2.49
CA SER A 38 -4.75 -13.80 3.09
C SER A 38 -5.51 -12.69 2.35
N THR A 39 -4.82 -11.98 1.46
CA THR A 39 -5.40 -11.00 0.54
C THR A 39 -6.15 -11.71 -0.57
N PRO A 40 -7.23 -11.13 -1.14
CA PRO A 40 -7.83 -11.63 -2.37
C PRO A 40 -6.76 -11.81 -3.47
N VAL A 41 -6.80 -12.94 -4.18
CA VAL A 41 -5.85 -13.26 -5.24
C VAL A 41 -6.60 -13.55 -6.54
N LEU A 42 -6.17 -12.91 -7.63
CA LEU A 42 -6.50 -13.30 -9.00
C LEU A 42 -5.21 -13.74 -9.70
N ALA A 43 -5.19 -14.97 -10.20
CA ALA A 43 -4.11 -15.49 -11.03
C ALA A 43 -4.66 -15.83 -12.43
N ILE A 44 -4.09 -15.21 -13.46
CA ILE A 44 -4.41 -15.49 -14.87
C ILE A 44 -3.18 -16.11 -15.52
N VAL A 45 -3.33 -17.33 -16.02
CA VAL A 45 -2.19 -18.13 -16.54
C VAL A 45 -2.52 -18.79 -17.88
N GLY A 46 -1.52 -18.90 -18.76
CA GLY A 46 -1.67 -19.43 -20.12
C GLY A 46 -1.23 -20.89 -20.20
N GLY A 47 -2.08 -21.78 -20.71
CA GLY A 47 -1.78 -23.22 -20.77
C GLY A 47 -0.65 -23.61 -21.72
N ARG A 48 -0.23 -22.70 -22.60
CA ARG A 48 0.91 -22.83 -23.52
C ARG A 48 2.08 -21.92 -23.15
N ASP A 49 2.14 -21.45 -21.90
CA ASP A 49 3.27 -20.67 -21.41
C ASP A 49 4.57 -21.48 -21.48
N ALA A 50 5.57 -20.95 -22.19
CA ALA A 50 6.88 -21.56 -22.37
C ALA A 50 7.91 -21.10 -21.32
N MET A 51 7.57 -20.08 -20.53
CA MET A 51 8.42 -19.49 -19.50
C MET A 51 8.07 -20.02 -18.11
N LEU A 52 6.78 -20.29 -17.84
CA LEU A 52 6.30 -20.70 -16.51
C LEU A 52 5.39 -21.94 -16.61
N ASP A 53 5.50 -22.84 -15.63
CA ASP A 53 4.56 -23.97 -15.51
C ASP A 53 3.20 -23.48 -14.98
N SER A 54 2.33 -23.14 -15.92
CA SER A 54 0.98 -22.66 -15.64
C SER A 54 0.06 -23.74 -15.08
N ARG A 55 0.34 -25.03 -15.32
CA ARG A 55 -0.45 -26.13 -14.76
C ARG A 55 -0.12 -26.33 -13.30
N GLU A 56 1.16 -26.38 -12.98
CA GLU A 56 1.63 -26.44 -11.59
C GLU A 56 1.17 -25.20 -10.81
N THR A 57 1.27 -24.00 -11.39
CA THR A 57 0.78 -22.76 -10.76
C THR A 57 -0.71 -22.84 -10.45
N ARG A 58 -1.54 -23.27 -11.41
CA ARG A 58 -2.98 -23.47 -11.21
C ARG A 58 -3.25 -24.47 -10.10
N ASP A 59 -2.60 -25.62 -10.13
CA ASP A 59 -2.86 -26.72 -9.20
C ASP A 59 -2.44 -26.33 -7.76
N ARG A 60 -1.29 -25.68 -7.61
CA ARG A 60 -0.80 -25.20 -6.32
C ARG A 60 -1.70 -24.11 -5.74
N LEU A 61 -2.08 -23.11 -6.53
CA LEU A 61 -2.96 -22.04 -6.04
C LEU A 61 -4.35 -22.57 -5.67
N THR A 62 -4.95 -23.41 -6.52
CA THR A 62 -6.26 -24.02 -6.26
C THR A 62 -6.24 -24.85 -4.96
N ARG A 63 -5.14 -25.58 -4.69
CA ARG A 63 -5.00 -26.43 -3.52
C ARG A 63 -4.66 -25.67 -2.23
N LEU A 64 -3.82 -24.64 -2.33
CA LEU A 64 -3.18 -24.01 -1.17
C LEU A 64 -3.77 -22.67 -0.79
N VAL A 65 -4.51 -22.02 -1.70
CA VAL A 65 -5.10 -20.68 -1.51
C VAL A 65 -6.58 -20.75 -1.90
N PRO A 66 -7.47 -21.25 -1.02
CA PRO A 66 -8.85 -21.59 -1.38
C PRO A 66 -9.71 -20.41 -1.89
N HIS A 67 -9.32 -19.19 -1.56
CA HIS A 67 -9.99 -17.96 -1.99
C HIS A 67 -9.37 -17.35 -3.26
N ALA A 68 -8.33 -17.95 -3.83
CA ALA A 68 -7.73 -17.48 -5.07
C ALA A 68 -8.65 -17.77 -6.26
N GLN A 69 -8.91 -16.75 -7.07
CA GLN A 69 -9.55 -16.90 -8.37
C GLN A 69 -8.47 -17.26 -9.40
N VAL A 70 -8.55 -18.46 -9.97
CA VAL A 70 -7.56 -18.94 -10.94
C VAL A 70 -8.21 -19.06 -12.33
N LEU A 71 -7.87 -18.14 -13.23
CA LEU A 71 -8.29 -18.17 -14.62
C LEU A 71 -7.20 -18.83 -15.48
N PHE A 72 -7.39 -20.10 -15.80
CA PHE A 72 -6.51 -20.85 -16.68
C PHE A 72 -7.01 -20.74 -18.13
N LEU A 73 -6.19 -20.20 -19.02
CA LEU A 73 -6.50 -19.98 -20.44
C LEU A 73 -5.71 -20.98 -21.29
N PRO A 74 -6.29 -22.14 -21.68
CA PRO A 74 -5.54 -23.28 -22.20
C PRO A 74 -4.68 -22.97 -23.43
N ASP A 75 -5.17 -22.10 -24.31
CA ASP A 75 -4.53 -21.80 -25.60
C ASP A 75 -3.60 -20.60 -25.57
N GLN A 76 -3.56 -19.87 -24.45
CA GLN A 76 -2.75 -18.66 -24.32
C GLN A 76 -1.31 -19.00 -23.92
N PHE A 77 -0.38 -18.20 -24.44
CA PHE A 77 1.05 -18.24 -24.10
C PHE A 77 1.35 -17.34 -22.89
N HIS A 78 2.63 -17.10 -22.61
CA HIS A 78 3.08 -16.20 -21.54
C HIS A 78 2.50 -14.79 -21.64
N PHE A 79 2.40 -14.25 -22.86
CA PHE A 79 1.82 -12.92 -23.07
C PHE A 79 0.30 -12.97 -23.23
N ILE A 80 -0.40 -12.89 -22.10
CA ILE A 80 -1.86 -12.95 -22.04
C ILE A 80 -2.47 -11.58 -22.32
N ARG A 81 -3.34 -11.49 -23.33
CA ARG A 81 -4.07 -10.27 -23.71
C ARG A 81 -5.56 -10.37 -23.37
N GLY A 82 -6.26 -9.23 -23.39
CA GLY A 82 -7.73 -9.17 -23.32
C GLY A 82 -8.33 -9.37 -21.92
N GLN A 83 -7.54 -9.26 -20.85
CA GLN A 83 -7.99 -9.53 -19.48
C GLN A 83 -8.46 -8.29 -18.72
N ARG A 84 -8.66 -7.16 -19.41
CA ARG A 84 -9.04 -5.88 -18.79
C ARG A 84 -10.27 -6.04 -17.91
N ASP A 85 -11.34 -6.61 -18.47
CA ASP A 85 -12.64 -6.67 -17.79
C ASP A 85 -12.60 -7.69 -16.64
N THR A 86 -11.87 -8.80 -16.80
CA THR A 86 -11.61 -9.77 -15.72
C THR A 86 -10.89 -9.11 -14.53
N VAL A 87 -9.80 -8.39 -14.80
CA VAL A 87 -9.00 -7.71 -13.76
C VAL A 87 -9.84 -6.63 -13.10
N LEU A 88 -10.58 -5.83 -13.87
CA LEU A 88 -11.44 -4.78 -13.32
C LEU A 88 -12.55 -5.37 -12.45
N ALA A 89 -13.24 -6.42 -12.91
CA ALA A 89 -14.28 -7.08 -12.13
C ALA A 89 -13.73 -7.64 -10.81
N PHE A 90 -12.54 -8.23 -10.84
CA PHE A 90 -11.88 -8.70 -9.62
C PHE A 90 -11.61 -7.54 -8.65
N LEU A 91 -10.99 -6.45 -9.11
CA LEU A 91 -10.67 -5.28 -8.29
C LEU A 91 -11.92 -4.61 -7.71
N MET A 92 -13.04 -4.63 -8.44
CA MET A 92 -14.32 -4.10 -7.97
C MET A 92 -15.09 -5.07 -7.06
N SER A 93 -14.84 -6.38 -7.18
CA SER A 93 -15.48 -7.43 -6.35
C SER A 93 -14.83 -7.58 -4.99
N THR A 94 -13.55 -7.25 -4.89
CA THR A 94 -12.90 -7.07 -3.61
C THR A 94 -13.45 -5.79 -3.02
N GLU A 95 -14.11 -5.88 -1.86
CA GLU A 95 -14.31 -4.69 -1.02
C GLU A 95 -12.92 -4.04 -0.92
N PRO A 96 -12.69 -2.85 -1.53
CA PRO A 96 -11.52 -2.07 -1.17
C PRO A 96 -11.62 -1.97 0.33
N THR A 97 -10.52 -2.19 1.08
CA THR A 97 -10.51 -1.97 2.53
C THR A 97 -11.33 -0.71 2.77
N ARG A 98 -12.56 -0.87 3.30
CA ARG A 98 -13.57 0.20 3.24
C ARG A 98 -13.15 1.18 4.30
N MET A 99 -12.22 2.02 3.90
CA MET A 99 -11.63 3.04 4.72
C MET A 99 -12.64 4.17 4.66
N HIS A 100 -13.72 4.00 5.42
CA HIS A 100 -14.70 5.04 5.63
C HIS A 100 -13.94 6.30 6.04
N HIS A 101 -14.11 7.36 5.27
CA HIS A 101 -13.38 8.59 5.47
C HIS A 101 -14.20 9.77 4.92
N ARG A 102 -13.84 10.97 5.36
CA ARG A 102 -14.36 12.22 4.80
C ARG A 102 -13.21 13.18 4.56
N ILE A 103 -13.41 14.12 3.63
CA ILE A 103 -12.43 15.16 3.34
C ILE A 103 -12.86 16.47 4.01
N VAL A 104 -11.91 17.12 4.68
CA VAL A 104 -12.07 18.42 5.33
C VAL A 104 -11.07 19.39 4.74
N GLN A 105 -11.51 20.62 4.48
CA GLN A 105 -10.64 21.72 4.06
C GLN A 105 -10.31 22.58 5.28
N ALA A 106 -9.03 22.81 5.56
CA ALA A 106 -8.58 23.69 6.64
C ALA A 106 -7.28 24.41 6.26
N ALA A 107 -7.29 25.74 6.28
CA ALA A 107 -6.11 26.57 6.05
C ALA A 107 -5.31 26.23 4.77
N GLY A 108 -6.01 25.92 3.67
CA GLY A 108 -5.38 25.51 2.40
C GLY A 108 -4.89 24.06 2.35
N HIS A 109 -5.13 23.28 3.40
CA HIS A 109 -4.87 21.84 3.45
C HIS A 109 -6.14 21.03 3.23
N ARG A 110 -6.00 19.93 2.48
CA ARG A 110 -6.99 18.87 2.36
C ARG A 110 -6.63 17.79 3.38
N VAL A 111 -7.53 17.55 4.32
CA VAL A 111 -7.38 16.59 5.40
C VAL A 111 -8.32 15.42 5.15
N LEU A 112 -7.78 14.22 4.99
CA LEU A 112 -8.54 12.99 5.02
C LEU A 112 -8.76 12.60 6.47
N VAL A 113 -10.00 12.68 6.95
CA VAL A 113 -10.39 12.23 8.29
C VAL A 113 -10.88 10.80 8.20
N ARG A 114 -10.14 9.89 8.82
CA ARG A 114 -10.50 8.48 8.88
C ARG A 114 -11.62 8.26 9.89
N ASP A 115 -12.61 7.46 9.50
CA ASP A 115 -13.69 7.04 10.39
C ASP A 115 -13.12 6.14 11.51
N PRO A 116 -13.47 6.39 12.78
CA PRO A 116 -13.13 5.49 13.89
C PRO A 116 -13.60 4.05 13.72
N ALA A 117 -14.64 3.81 12.93
CA ALA A 117 -15.16 2.47 12.63
C ALA A 117 -14.37 1.71 11.54
N ALA A 118 -13.39 2.35 10.89
CA ALA A 118 -12.54 1.69 9.91
C ALA A 118 -11.57 0.70 10.58
N ASP A 119 -11.13 -0.32 9.83
CA ASP A 119 -10.14 -1.30 10.32
C ASP A 119 -8.89 -0.61 10.87
N PRO A 120 -8.30 -1.08 11.98
CA PRO A 120 -7.12 -0.44 12.56
C PRO A 120 -5.89 -0.56 11.64
N VAL A 121 -4.95 0.39 11.75
CA VAL A 121 -3.62 0.29 11.13
C VAL A 121 -2.77 -0.65 11.98
N GLN A 122 -2.49 -1.84 11.47
CA GLN A 122 -1.73 -2.87 12.20
C GLN A 122 -0.43 -3.25 11.50
N ARG A 123 -0.28 -2.94 10.20
CA ARG A 123 0.84 -3.36 9.36
C ARG A 123 1.35 -2.21 8.50
N GLU A 124 2.55 -2.37 7.96
CA GLU A 124 3.12 -1.42 7.01
C GLU A 124 2.28 -1.26 5.74
N SER A 125 1.60 -2.32 5.30
CA SER A 125 0.68 -2.29 4.16
C SER A 125 -0.48 -1.31 4.37
N ASP A 126 -0.94 -1.18 5.61
CA ASP A 126 -2.09 -0.34 5.95
C ASP A 126 -1.71 1.15 5.83
N ALA A 127 -0.44 1.49 6.13
CA ALA A 127 0.10 2.83 5.90
C ALA A 127 0.13 3.19 4.40
N LEU A 128 0.46 2.23 3.52
CA LEU A 128 0.37 2.44 2.08
C LEU A 128 -1.08 2.65 1.62
N GLY A 129 -2.04 1.97 2.26
CA GLY A 129 -3.47 2.22 2.06
C GLY A 129 -3.88 3.65 2.42
N LEU A 130 -3.39 4.18 3.55
CA LEU A 130 -3.62 5.58 3.92
C LEU A 130 -3.02 6.56 2.92
N VAL A 131 -1.81 6.29 2.43
CA VAL A 131 -1.16 7.12 1.40
C VAL A 131 -1.96 7.12 0.10
N ALA A 132 -2.38 5.94 -0.36
CA ALA A 132 -3.16 5.79 -1.58
C ALA A 132 -4.47 6.59 -1.51
N LEU A 133 -5.22 6.48 -0.41
CA LEU A 133 -6.46 7.23 -0.19
C LEU A 133 -6.21 8.73 -0.08
N ALA A 134 -5.14 9.14 0.60
CA ALA A 134 -4.78 10.55 0.68
C ALA A 134 -4.52 11.11 -0.73
N HIS A 135 -3.74 10.41 -1.56
CA HIS A 135 -3.45 10.82 -2.93
C HIS A 135 -4.69 10.80 -3.83
N GLU A 136 -5.56 9.79 -3.71
CA GLU A 136 -6.85 9.70 -4.42
C GLU A 136 -7.70 10.95 -4.20
N HIS A 137 -7.70 11.46 -2.97
CA HIS A 137 -8.45 12.66 -2.60
C HIS A 137 -7.61 13.93 -2.53
N GLU A 138 -6.40 13.93 -3.11
CA GLU A 138 -5.44 15.04 -3.08
C GLU A 138 -5.24 15.64 -1.68
N ALA A 139 -5.40 14.82 -0.64
CA ALA A 139 -5.17 15.17 0.75
C ALA A 139 -3.69 15.12 1.07
N ASN A 140 -3.18 16.18 1.68
CA ASN A 140 -1.80 16.26 2.16
C ASN A 140 -1.69 15.96 3.66
N TRP A 141 -2.82 15.82 4.34
CA TRP A 141 -2.93 15.37 5.73
C TRP A 141 -3.90 14.20 5.85
N VAL A 142 -3.58 13.27 6.75
CA VAL A 142 -4.48 12.21 7.18
C VAL A 142 -4.66 12.34 8.69
N ALA A 143 -5.91 12.46 9.15
CA ALA A 143 -6.29 12.40 10.55
C ALA A 143 -6.74 10.97 10.89
N VAL A 144 -5.96 10.27 11.71
CA VAL A 144 -6.24 8.89 12.14
C VAL A 144 -6.63 8.91 13.62
N PRO A 145 -7.80 8.37 14.00
CA PRO A 145 -8.16 8.19 15.39
C PRO A 145 -7.10 7.38 16.15
N ALA A 146 -6.75 7.80 17.35
CA ALA A 146 -5.70 7.15 18.15
C ALA A 146 -6.00 5.66 18.40
N ASP A 147 -7.26 5.32 18.67
CA ASP A 147 -7.71 3.93 18.86
C ASP A 147 -7.76 3.11 17.56
N ALA A 148 -7.69 3.75 16.39
CA ALA A 148 -7.58 3.08 15.09
C ALA A 148 -6.12 2.74 14.73
N LEU A 149 -5.15 3.04 15.59
CA LEU A 149 -3.77 2.56 15.48
C LEU A 149 -3.59 1.38 16.44
N HIS A 150 -3.00 0.29 15.94
CA HIS A 150 -2.71 -0.88 16.78
C HIS A 150 -1.80 -0.50 17.95
N ASP A 151 -1.91 -1.19 19.09
CA ASP A 151 -1.09 -0.92 20.29
C ASP A 151 0.42 -0.96 20.00
N ASP A 152 0.85 -1.78 19.04
CA ASP A 152 2.24 -1.86 18.61
C ASP A 152 2.76 -0.55 18.00
N PHE A 153 1.90 0.31 17.47
CA PHE A 153 2.29 1.65 17.03
C PHE A 153 2.82 2.48 18.22
N TYR A 154 2.26 2.30 19.40
CA TYR A 154 2.68 3.04 20.60
C TYR A 154 3.84 2.35 21.35
N ARG A 155 4.08 1.06 21.07
CA ARG A 155 5.23 0.29 21.57
C ARG A 155 6.39 0.38 20.59
N LEU A 156 7.23 1.41 20.73
CA LEU A 156 8.27 1.73 19.73
C LEU A 156 9.26 0.59 19.42
N GLU A 157 9.46 -0.34 20.35
CA GLU A 157 10.25 -1.56 20.14
C GLU A 157 9.70 -2.49 19.03
N SER A 158 8.41 -2.38 18.69
CA SER A 158 7.78 -3.16 17.63
C SER A 158 8.26 -2.77 16.22
N GLY A 159 8.81 -1.56 16.07
CA GLY A 159 9.16 -0.98 14.78
C GLY A 159 7.98 -0.45 13.95
N LEU A 160 6.72 -0.73 14.33
CA LEU A 160 5.54 -0.35 13.53
C LEU A 160 5.43 1.17 13.38
N ALA A 161 5.63 1.93 14.45
CA ALA A 161 5.57 3.40 14.42
C ALA A 161 6.55 3.98 13.40
N GLY A 162 7.81 3.52 13.45
CA GLY A 162 8.86 3.96 12.54
C GLY A 162 8.50 3.66 11.09
N ALA A 163 8.05 2.44 10.82
CA ALA A 163 7.66 2.03 9.47
C ALA A 163 6.48 2.85 8.93
N VAL A 164 5.42 3.03 9.72
CA VAL A 164 4.23 3.83 9.33
C VAL A 164 4.62 5.29 9.06
N LEU A 165 5.29 5.94 10.02
CA LEU A 165 5.68 7.35 9.89
C LEU A 165 6.63 7.58 8.71
N GLN A 166 7.60 6.68 8.51
CA GLN A 166 8.54 6.77 7.40
C GLN A 166 7.84 6.68 6.04
N LYS A 167 6.86 5.77 5.87
CA LYS A 167 6.10 5.68 4.61
C LYS A 167 5.35 6.98 4.33
N LEU A 168 4.58 7.48 5.29
CA LEU A 168 3.80 8.71 5.14
C LEU A 168 4.70 9.88 4.72
N VAL A 169 5.82 10.10 5.42
CA VAL A 169 6.78 11.16 5.10
C VAL A 169 7.40 10.97 3.72
N ASN A 170 7.84 9.75 3.36
CA ASN A 170 8.43 9.45 2.06
C ASN A 170 7.49 9.75 0.89
N TYR A 171 6.18 9.58 1.09
CA TYR A 171 5.15 9.85 0.08
C TYR A 171 4.52 11.24 0.20
N GLY A 172 5.09 12.13 1.04
CA GLY A 172 4.64 13.51 1.18
C GLY A 172 3.28 13.66 1.88
N VAL A 173 2.84 12.64 2.62
CA VAL A 173 1.59 12.65 3.39
C VAL A 173 1.91 12.91 4.86
N ARG A 174 1.21 13.86 5.46
CA ARG A 174 1.37 14.23 6.88
C ARG A 174 0.31 13.53 7.74
N LEU A 175 0.65 13.25 9.00
CA LEU A 175 -0.20 12.48 9.91
C LEU A 175 -0.65 13.31 11.12
N GLY A 176 -1.95 13.36 11.36
CA GLY A 176 -2.53 13.75 12.64
C GLY A 176 -3.05 12.51 13.37
N VAL A 177 -2.45 12.13 14.49
CA VAL A 177 -3.02 11.16 15.42
C VAL A 177 -3.97 11.90 16.34
N VAL A 178 -5.25 11.53 16.29
CA VAL A 178 -6.36 12.27 16.93
C VAL A 178 -6.99 11.45 18.04
N GLY A 179 -6.90 11.92 19.27
CA GLY A 179 -7.52 11.29 20.43
C GLY A 179 -6.60 11.24 21.65
N ASP A 180 -7.12 10.68 22.73
CA ASP A 180 -6.38 10.48 23.98
C ASP A 180 -5.38 9.33 23.84
N ILE A 181 -4.11 9.60 24.18
CA ILE A 181 -3.04 8.62 24.21
C ILE A 181 -2.36 8.49 25.59
N ASP A 182 -2.94 9.08 26.64
CA ASP A 182 -2.34 9.17 27.97
C ASP A 182 -1.99 7.80 28.55
N ARG A 183 -2.82 6.78 28.27
CA ARG A 183 -2.56 5.39 28.69
C ARG A 183 -1.24 4.83 28.17
N TRP A 184 -0.82 5.21 26.96
CA TRP A 184 0.45 4.76 26.39
C TRP A 184 1.59 5.67 26.82
N LEU A 185 1.36 6.98 26.92
CA LEU A 185 2.35 7.94 27.43
C LEU A 185 2.77 7.63 28.86
N ALA A 186 1.84 7.26 29.74
CA ALA A 186 2.16 6.89 31.12
C ALA A 186 3.19 5.75 31.20
N ARG A 187 3.18 4.83 30.22
CA ARG A 187 3.96 3.60 30.22
C ARG A 187 5.29 3.69 29.45
N SER A 188 5.56 4.78 28.73
CA SER A 188 6.74 4.86 27.86
C SER A 188 7.37 6.26 27.80
N GLU A 189 8.58 6.39 28.36
CA GLU A 189 9.42 7.59 28.23
C GLU A 189 9.79 7.89 26.78
N ALA A 190 10.10 6.84 26.01
CA ALA A 190 10.48 6.95 24.60
C ALA A 190 9.31 7.46 23.74
N LEU A 191 8.08 6.99 24.00
CA LEU A 191 6.89 7.50 23.32
C LEU A 191 6.66 8.99 23.67
N ARG A 192 6.82 9.39 24.93
CA ARG A 192 6.72 10.81 25.33
C ARG A 192 7.74 11.67 24.59
N ALA A 193 8.98 11.18 24.42
CA ALA A 193 10.00 11.88 23.65
C ALA A 193 9.62 12.00 22.17
N LEU A 194 9.16 10.91 21.55
CA LEU A 194 8.69 10.90 20.17
C LEU A 194 7.54 11.90 19.95
N VAL A 195 6.54 11.89 20.83
CA VAL A 195 5.36 12.78 20.71
C VAL A 195 5.78 14.24 20.85
N ARG A 196 6.66 14.57 21.80
CA ARG A 196 7.19 15.94 21.97
C ARG A 196 7.95 16.41 20.73
N GLU A 197 8.80 15.57 20.16
CA GLU A 197 9.56 15.90 18.96
C GLU A 197 8.66 16.04 17.73
N SER A 198 7.76 15.07 17.53
CA SER A 198 6.79 15.09 16.42
C SER A 198 5.93 16.35 16.45
N ASN A 199 5.40 16.71 17.63
CA ASN A 199 4.55 17.90 17.78
C ASN A 199 5.26 19.23 17.52
N ARG A 200 6.61 19.27 17.54
CA ARG A 200 7.42 20.43 17.13
C ARG A 200 7.71 20.45 15.63
N GLY A 201 7.68 19.29 14.98
CA GLY A 201 7.83 19.16 13.53
C GLY A 201 6.58 19.58 12.75
N THR A 202 6.61 19.37 11.44
CA THR A 202 5.53 19.77 10.50
C THR A 202 4.83 18.58 9.83
N SER A 203 5.30 17.35 10.07
CA SER A 203 4.84 16.16 9.35
C SER A 203 3.94 15.25 10.17
N VAL A 204 4.06 15.25 11.49
CA VAL A 204 3.35 14.31 12.38
C VAL A 204 2.92 15.05 13.63
N TRP A 205 1.63 15.10 13.92
CA TRP A 205 1.10 15.70 15.14
C TRP A 205 0.22 14.72 15.92
N PHE A 206 0.30 14.80 17.24
CA PHE A 206 -0.56 14.11 18.19
C PHE A 206 -1.40 15.15 18.90
N VAL A 207 -2.72 15.07 18.73
CA VAL A 207 -3.67 16.07 19.25
C VAL A 207 -4.88 15.39 19.89
N ALA A 208 -5.50 16.06 20.87
CA ALA A 208 -6.61 15.48 21.63
C ALA A 208 -7.89 15.35 20.80
N SER A 209 -8.10 16.20 19.80
CA SER A 209 -9.30 16.18 18.97
C SER A 209 -9.03 16.63 17.53
N GLU A 210 -9.95 16.30 16.63
CA GLU A 210 -9.89 16.77 15.24
C GLU A 210 -9.92 18.30 15.18
N ALA A 211 -10.74 18.94 16.03
CA ALA A 211 -10.79 20.39 16.12
C ALA A 211 -9.42 21.00 16.48
N ASP A 212 -8.62 20.32 17.32
CA ASP A 212 -7.26 20.75 17.63
C ASP A 212 -6.31 20.61 16.44
N LEU A 213 -6.47 19.54 15.65
CA LEU A 213 -5.73 19.38 14.40
C LEU A 213 -6.00 20.54 13.44
N LEU A 214 -7.28 20.80 13.17
CA LEU A 214 -7.70 21.85 12.24
C LEU A 214 -7.27 23.25 12.71
N ARG A 215 -7.33 23.50 14.02
CA ARG A 215 -6.83 24.75 14.59
C ARG A 215 -5.33 24.91 14.41
N LYS A 216 -4.56 23.82 14.63
CA LYS A 216 -3.11 23.83 14.45
C LYS A 216 -2.69 24.00 13.00
N LEU A 217 -3.50 23.52 12.04
CA LEU A 217 -3.27 23.77 10.61
C LEU A 217 -3.46 25.23 10.21
N GLY A 218 -4.28 25.98 10.94
CA GLY A 218 -4.55 27.40 10.67
C GLY A 218 -3.69 28.38 11.46
N ALA A 219 -2.78 27.91 12.31
CA ALA A 219 -1.85 28.72 13.09
C ALA A 219 -0.51 28.88 12.37
#